data_AF-A0A1C7MN31-F1
#
_entry.id   AF-A0A1C7MN31-F1
#
_cell.length_a   1.000
_cell.length_b   1.000
_cell.length_c   1.000
_cell.angle_alpha   90.00
_cell.angle_beta   90.00
_cell.angle_gamma   90.00
#
_symmetry.space_group_name_H-M   'P 1'
#
loop_
_entity.id
_entity.type
_entity.pdbx_description
1 polymer ?
#
loop_
_entity_poly.entity_id
_entity_poly.type
_entity_poly.pdbx_seq_one_letter_code
_entity_poly.pdbx_strand_id
1 'polypeptide(L)'
;MPSMMFYEPPFDFEPCPYSMSGSLAKMDHLAFLAGIPVQSESLLLQHMPWNDMFSKIPDEKVPYIKLWSVIRDALTEREVCPGYKFQCYKDLNYHAENQVEIVLCKSTEFPEDGRPHLAQPRIWVELKKDGKTDDPFDDDDDSTFEVKTEYKDKIQRQLITHAVSAMNQQRTHLYSVLVMHRFARLIRWDRSGTVVTDKFDIKKNPEILGEFFWQFAHATDEVQGFDPTAQLVKPSTALYQLMDEKAEEELPYVEFQLDGCVCIICLMRDGCIRHIDRCICLINYIIND
;
A
#
# COMPACT_ATOMS: atom_id res chain seq x y z
N MET A 1 29.40 15.70 12.61
CA MET A 1 28.48 14.59 12.94
C MET A 1 27.48 15.12 13.95
N PRO A 2 26.22 15.42 13.55
CA PRO A 2 25.20 15.67 14.54
C PRO A 2 24.56 14.33 14.94
N SER A 3 24.58 14.09 16.24
CA SER A 3 23.94 12.97 16.93
C SER A 3 22.43 12.99 16.71
N MET A 4 21.90 11.89 16.19
CA MET A 4 20.47 11.63 16.16
C MET A 4 20.04 11.24 17.59
N MET A 5 19.44 12.17 18.33
CA MET A 5 18.70 11.80 19.54
C MET A 5 17.42 11.12 19.07
N PHE A 6 17.31 9.82 19.38
CA PHE A 6 16.05 9.10 19.27
C PHE A 6 15.13 9.60 20.39
N TYR A 7 14.11 10.36 20.02
CA TYR A 7 12.99 10.65 20.89
C TYR A 7 12.05 9.45 20.83
N GLU A 8 11.98 8.66 21.90
CA GLU A 8 10.89 7.69 22.09
C GLU A 8 9.64 8.49 22.51
N PRO A 9 8.58 8.59 21.68
CA PRO A 9 7.35 9.22 22.12
C PRO A 9 6.69 8.32 23.18
N PRO A 10 6.31 8.86 24.34
CA PRO A 10 5.60 8.10 25.35
C PRO A 10 4.13 7.98 24.95
N PHE A 11 3.64 6.74 24.84
CA PHE A 11 2.25 6.29 25.00
C PHE A 11 1.13 6.90 24.12
N ASP A 12 0.33 5.96 23.59
CA ASP A 12 -1.01 6.12 23.01
C ASP A 12 -1.15 7.11 21.85
N PHE A 13 -0.75 6.64 20.66
CA PHE A 13 -1.28 7.16 19.41
C PHE A 13 -2.79 6.92 19.38
N GLU A 14 -3.59 7.93 19.75
CA GLU A 14 -4.89 8.09 19.12
C GLU A 14 -4.63 8.26 17.61
N PRO A 15 -5.25 7.44 16.74
CA PRO A 15 -4.99 7.50 15.32
C PRO A 15 -5.38 8.88 14.79
N CYS A 16 -4.42 9.51 14.10
CA CYS A 16 -4.60 10.75 13.34
C CYS A 16 -5.97 10.77 12.62
N PRO A 17 -6.72 11.89 12.62
CA PRO A 17 -8.12 11.95 12.13
C PRO A 17 -8.30 11.69 10.63
N TYR A 18 -7.25 11.36 9.88
CA TYR A 18 -7.38 10.59 8.64
C TYR A 18 -7.76 9.15 8.96
N SER A 19 -8.97 9.01 9.50
CA SER A 19 -9.56 7.72 9.72
C SER A 19 -9.82 7.07 8.38
N MET A 20 -8.91 6.19 7.96
CA MET A 20 -9.21 5.17 6.96
C MET A 20 -10.26 4.15 7.47
N SER A 21 -11.02 4.48 8.54
CA SER A 21 -12.33 3.89 8.85
C SER A 21 -13.43 4.33 7.87
N GLY A 22 -13.08 4.73 6.66
CA GLY A 22 -14.05 4.95 5.59
C GLY A 22 -14.85 3.67 5.29
N SER A 23 -15.85 3.77 4.44
CA SER A 23 -16.74 2.63 4.14
C SER A 23 -15.95 1.41 3.66
N LEU A 24 -16.17 0.26 4.29
CA LEU A 24 -15.68 -1.03 3.80
C LEU A 24 -16.69 -1.61 2.80
N ALA A 25 -16.24 -1.98 1.61
CA ALA A 25 -17.07 -2.56 0.57
C ALA A 25 -16.48 -3.86 0.02
N LYS A 26 -17.36 -4.82 -0.24
CA LYS A 26 -17.08 -6.06 -0.97
C LYS A 26 -17.26 -5.82 -2.48
N MET A 27 -16.39 -6.39 -3.31
CA MET A 27 -16.47 -6.30 -4.77
C MET A 27 -16.09 -7.62 -5.44
N ASP A 28 -16.75 -7.98 -6.54
CA ASP A 28 -16.34 -9.15 -7.30
C ASP A 28 -15.01 -8.90 -8.06
N HIS A 29 -14.32 -9.98 -8.43
CA HIS A 29 -13.01 -9.89 -9.06
C HIS A 29 -13.02 -9.18 -10.43
N LEU A 30 -14.07 -9.38 -11.24
CA LEU A 30 -14.14 -8.80 -12.59
C LEU A 30 -14.33 -7.29 -12.51
N ALA A 31 -15.22 -6.83 -11.62
CA ALA A 31 -15.41 -5.40 -11.35
C ALA A 31 -14.13 -4.77 -10.77
N PHE A 32 -13.43 -5.47 -9.88
CA PHE A 32 -12.17 -4.98 -9.31
C PHE A 32 -11.09 -4.80 -10.39
N LEU A 33 -10.89 -5.81 -11.24
CA LEU A 33 -9.91 -5.76 -12.34
C LEU A 33 -10.30 -4.74 -13.41
N ALA A 34 -11.58 -4.58 -13.71
CA ALA A 34 -12.06 -3.52 -14.61
C ALA A 34 -11.70 -2.10 -14.12
N GLY A 35 -11.47 -1.93 -12.81
CA GLY A 35 -10.98 -0.70 -12.21
C GLY A 35 -9.50 -0.38 -12.47
N ILE A 36 -8.75 -1.29 -13.11
CA ILE A 36 -7.32 -1.13 -13.42
C ILE A 36 -7.11 -1.21 -14.94
N PRO A 37 -7.58 -0.21 -15.71
CA PRO A 37 -7.44 -0.24 -17.16
C PRO A 37 -5.97 -0.17 -17.58
N VAL A 38 -5.60 -1.02 -18.54
CA VAL A 38 -4.27 -0.99 -19.16
C VAL A 38 -4.19 0.08 -20.24
N GLN A 39 -2.99 0.58 -20.50
CA GLN A 39 -2.77 1.69 -21.44
C GLN A 39 -3.12 1.39 -22.90
N SER A 40 -3.16 0.12 -23.30
CA SER A 40 -3.40 -0.26 -24.70
C SER A 40 -4.36 -1.45 -24.82
N GLU A 41 -5.38 -1.31 -25.65
CA GLU A 41 -6.27 -2.41 -26.04
C GLU A 41 -5.51 -3.58 -26.70
N SER A 42 -4.39 -3.31 -27.36
CA SER A 42 -3.55 -4.37 -27.93
C SER A 42 -2.93 -5.28 -26.87
N LEU A 43 -2.73 -4.77 -25.65
CA LEU A 43 -2.25 -5.57 -24.52
C LEU A 43 -3.38 -6.45 -23.99
N LEU A 44 -4.63 -5.97 -23.97
CA LEU A 44 -5.79 -6.80 -23.57
C LEU A 44 -5.98 -8.03 -24.47
N LEU A 45 -5.53 -7.95 -25.73
CA LEU A 45 -5.54 -9.06 -26.69
C LEU A 45 -4.36 -10.03 -26.50
N GLN A 46 -3.35 -9.70 -25.68
CA GLN A 46 -2.31 -10.66 -25.31
C GLN A 46 -2.91 -11.67 -24.33
N HIS A 47 -3.24 -12.86 -24.84
CA HIS A 47 -3.61 -13.97 -23.99
C HIS A 47 -2.39 -14.46 -23.21
N MET A 48 -2.30 -14.06 -21.95
CA MET A 48 -1.38 -14.65 -21.00
C MET A 48 -1.90 -16.04 -20.59
N PRO A 49 -1.08 -17.10 -20.65
CA PRO A 49 -1.54 -18.45 -20.34
C PRO A 49 -1.59 -18.66 -18.83
N TRP A 50 -2.58 -18.14 -18.12
CA TRP A 50 -2.66 -18.22 -16.64
C TRP A 50 -2.72 -19.65 -16.08
N ASN A 51 -3.15 -20.61 -16.90
CA ASN A 51 -3.25 -22.01 -16.53
C ASN A 51 -1.96 -22.52 -15.89
N ASP A 52 -2.15 -23.24 -14.78
CA ASP A 52 -1.10 -23.87 -13.97
C ASP A 52 0.00 -22.93 -13.45
N MET A 53 -0.16 -21.60 -13.58
CA MET A 53 0.84 -20.62 -13.16
C MET A 53 1.23 -20.79 -11.69
N PHE A 54 0.25 -20.96 -10.82
CA PHE A 54 0.45 -21.16 -9.39
C PHE A 54 0.33 -22.62 -8.95
N SER A 55 0.42 -23.59 -9.87
CA SER A 55 0.28 -25.03 -9.60
C SER A 55 1.27 -25.54 -8.54
N LYS A 56 2.46 -24.93 -8.47
CA LYS A 56 3.53 -25.26 -7.50
C LYS A 56 3.20 -24.85 -6.05
N ILE A 57 2.12 -24.09 -5.79
CA ILE A 57 1.72 -23.75 -4.41
C ILE A 57 1.36 -25.05 -3.66
N PRO A 58 1.99 -25.34 -2.51
CA PRO A 58 1.70 -26.55 -1.74
C PRO A 58 0.25 -26.55 -1.22
N ASP A 59 -0.41 -27.72 -1.23
CA ASP A 59 -1.74 -27.84 -0.63
C ASP A 59 -1.67 -27.76 0.90
N GLU A 60 -0.61 -28.29 1.50
CA GLU A 60 -0.30 -28.16 2.92
C GLU A 60 0.27 -26.79 3.26
N LYS A 61 0.03 -26.32 4.49
CA LYS A 61 0.58 -25.05 4.99
C LYS A 61 2.11 -25.09 5.00
N VAL A 62 2.74 -24.03 4.50
CA VAL A 62 4.19 -23.88 4.47
C VAL A 62 4.63 -22.55 5.07
N PRO A 63 5.91 -22.40 5.48
CA PRO A 63 6.43 -21.12 5.92
C PRO A 63 6.30 -20.03 4.85
N TYR A 64 6.08 -18.78 5.29
CA TYR A 64 5.89 -17.61 4.42
C TYR A 64 6.94 -17.46 3.34
N ILE A 65 8.21 -17.67 3.68
CA ILE A 65 9.32 -17.53 2.73
C ILE A 65 9.23 -18.53 1.57
N LYS A 66 8.73 -19.75 1.84
CA LYS A 66 8.55 -20.80 0.82
C LYS A 66 7.31 -20.54 -0.02
N LEU A 67 6.20 -20.10 0.60
CA LEU A 67 5.01 -19.70 -0.13
C LEU A 67 5.34 -18.54 -1.09
N TRP A 68 6.01 -17.52 -0.57
CA TRP A 68 6.41 -16.35 -1.33
C TRP A 68 7.35 -16.69 -2.48
N SER A 69 8.37 -17.54 -2.25
CA SER A 69 9.28 -17.92 -3.34
C SER A 69 8.52 -18.55 -4.50
N VAL A 70 7.55 -19.43 -4.23
CA VAL A 70 6.73 -20.05 -5.28
C VAL A 70 5.90 -19.03 -6.06
N ILE A 71 5.24 -18.10 -5.36
CA ILE A 71 4.41 -17.06 -6.00
C ILE A 71 5.28 -16.11 -6.82
N ARG A 72 6.39 -15.63 -6.24
CA ARG A 72 7.34 -14.74 -6.90
C ARG A 72 7.95 -15.38 -8.14
N ASP A 73 8.40 -16.62 -8.03
CA ASP A 73 9.04 -17.32 -9.15
C ASP A 73 8.03 -17.50 -10.29
N ALA A 74 6.77 -17.84 -10.01
CA ALA A 74 5.71 -17.90 -11.02
C ALA A 74 5.46 -16.56 -11.71
N LEU A 75 5.44 -15.45 -10.96
CA LEU A 75 5.28 -14.09 -11.50
C LEU A 75 6.50 -13.65 -12.34
N THR A 76 7.70 -14.05 -11.91
CA THR A 76 8.96 -13.63 -12.55
C THR A 76 9.27 -14.47 -13.80
N GLU A 77 9.10 -15.79 -13.75
CA GLU A 77 9.34 -16.72 -14.87
C GLU A 77 8.48 -16.38 -16.10
N ARG A 78 7.32 -15.75 -15.89
CA ARG A 78 6.36 -15.36 -16.94
C ARG A 78 6.37 -13.86 -17.24
N GLU A 79 7.32 -13.11 -16.69
CA GLU A 79 7.47 -11.66 -16.89
C GLU A 79 6.16 -10.88 -16.68
N VAL A 80 5.38 -11.25 -15.66
CA VAL A 80 4.03 -10.70 -15.42
C VAL A 80 4.07 -9.20 -15.13
N CYS A 81 5.10 -8.74 -14.42
CA CYS A 81 5.25 -7.35 -13.99
C CYS A 81 6.46 -6.66 -14.67
N PRO A 82 6.45 -6.43 -15.99
CA PRO A 82 7.61 -5.84 -16.67
C PRO A 82 7.91 -4.45 -16.12
N GLY A 83 9.20 -4.16 -15.87
CA GLY A 83 9.62 -2.89 -15.28
C GLY A 83 9.48 -2.81 -13.76
N TYR A 84 8.94 -3.84 -13.09
CA TYR A 84 8.81 -3.90 -11.63
C TYR A 84 9.60 -5.07 -11.03
N LYS A 85 9.92 -4.94 -9.74
CA LYS A 85 10.59 -5.99 -8.96
C LYS A 85 9.93 -6.13 -7.61
N PHE A 86 9.78 -7.37 -7.16
CA PHE A 86 9.37 -7.64 -5.79
C PHE A 86 10.56 -7.65 -4.85
N GLN A 87 10.37 -7.02 -3.68
CA GLN A 87 11.35 -6.98 -2.61
C GLN A 87 10.72 -7.52 -1.32
N CYS A 88 11.48 -8.35 -0.63
CA CYS A 88 11.15 -8.78 0.72
C CYS A 88 11.90 -7.85 1.68
N TYR A 89 11.16 -7.14 2.53
CA TYR A 89 11.74 -6.49 3.70
C TYR A 89 11.61 -7.44 4.88
N LYS A 90 12.75 -7.74 5.51
CA LYS A 90 12.74 -8.26 6.87
C LYS A 90 12.71 -7.03 7.75
N ASP A 91 11.68 -6.87 8.56
CA ASP A 91 11.70 -5.82 9.58
C ASP A 91 12.96 -6.03 10.42
N LEU A 92 13.90 -5.07 10.34
CA LEU A 92 15.17 -5.15 11.07
C LEU A 92 14.98 -4.78 12.55
N ASN A 93 13.77 -4.35 12.94
CA ASN A 93 13.43 -4.04 14.31
C ASN A 93 12.20 -4.85 14.76
N TYR A 94 12.25 -5.34 16.00
CA TYR A 94 11.20 -6.08 16.74
C TYR A 94 10.94 -7.54 16.35
N HIS A 95 11.44 -8.44 17.21
CA HIS A 95 10.86 -9.66 17.82
C HIS A 95 9.70 -10.48 17.21
N ALA A 96 9.15 -10.17 16.04
CA ALA A 96 8.13 -10.97 15.38
C ALA A 96 8.77 -11.74 14.22
N GLU A 97 9.15 -12.99 14.47
CA GLU A 97 9.71 -13.94 13.49
C GLU A 97 8.77 -14.27 12.29
N ASN A 98 7.75 -13.44 12.00
CA ASN A 98 6.61 -13.80 11.17
C ASN A 98 6.01 -12.66 10.31
N GLN A 99 6.62 -11.49 10.21
CA GLN A 99 6.10 -10.42 9.35
C GLN A 99 7.09 -10.13 8.21
N VAL A 100 6.86 -10.80 7.09
CA VAL A 100 7.58 -10.54 5.84
C VAL A 100 6.70 -9.60 5.04
N GLU A 101 7.06 -8.31 5.02
CA GLU A 101 6.41 -7.35 4.14
C GLU A 101 7.07 -7.46 2.76
N ILE A 102 6.27 -7.79 1.77
CA ILE A 102 6.72 -7.85 0.39
C ILE A 102 6.17 -6.65 -0.33
N VAL A 103 7.02 -5.95 -1.06
CA VAL A 103 6.61 -4.81 -1.87
C VAL A 103 6.94 -5.04 -3.33
N LEU A 104 6.13 -4.47 -4.21
CA LEU A 104 6.43 -4.31 -5.62
C LEU A 104 6.91 -2.87 -5.84
N CYS A 105 8.09 -2.68 -6.44
CA CYS A 105 8.65 -1.37 -6.72
C CYS A 105 9.03 -1.24 -8.19
N LYS A 106 9.09 -0.02 -8.74
CA LYS A 106 9.67 0.17 -10.08
C LYS A 106 11.15 -0.19 -10.05
N SER A 107 11.60 -0.91 -11.08
CA SER A 107 12.99 -1.37 -11.19
C SER A 107 13.99 -0.22 -11.27
N THR A 108 13.57 0.94 -11.79
CA THR A 108 14.38 2.16 -11.94
C THR A 108 14.48 2.99 -10.65
N GLU A 109 13.59 2.76 -9.69
CA GLU A 109 13.54 3.49 -8.41
C GLU A 109 14.38 2.79 -7.33
N PHE A 110 15.11 1.75 -7.70
CA PHE A 110 16.04 1.06 -6.81
C PHE A 110 17.36 1.81 -6.73
N PRO A 111 17.78 2.27 -5.54
CA PRO A 111 19.11 2.83 -5.38
C PRO A 111 20.16 1.72 -5.54
N GLU A 112 21.21 2.00 -6.31
CA GLU A 112 22.31 1.06 -6.57
C GLU A 112 23.04 0.62 -5.29
N ASP A 113 22.95 1.43 -4.23
CA ASP A 113 23.57 1.17 -2.93
C ASP A 113 22.78 0.18 -2.05
N GLY A 114 21.65 -0.34 -2.55
CA GLY A 114 20.85 -1.37 -1.89
C GLY A 114 20.05 -0.87 -0.69
N ARG A 115 19.92 0.45 -0.48
CA ARG A 115 19.18 1.00 0.67
C ARG A 115 17.66 0.92 0.46
N PRO A 116 16.94 0.15 1.29
CA PRO A 116 15.53 -0.17 1.07
C PRO A 116 14.55 0.99 1.32
N HIS A 117 14.94 2.01 2.09
CA HIS A 117 14.04 3.06 2.60
C HIS A 117 13.70 4.17 1.59
N LEU A 118 14.29 4.15 0.39
CA LEU A 118 14.02 5.13 -0.67
C LEU A 118 13.07 4.61 -1.75
N ALA A 119 12.80 3.31 -1.79
CA ALA A 119 11.87 2.75 -2.76
C ALA A 119 10.43 3.09 -2.33
N GLN A 120 9.67 3.75 -3.20
CA GLN A 120 8.24 3.99 -2.98
C GLN A 120 7.48 2.71 -3.38
N PRO A 121 6.96 1.92 -2.42
CA PRO A 121 6.25 0.70 -2.78
C PRO A 121 5.02 1.06 -3.62
N ARG A 122 4.84 0.31 -4.71
CA ARG A 122 3.72 0.47 -5.65
C ARG A 122 2.55 -0.39 -5.20
N ILE A 123 2.83 -1.60 -4.73
CA ILE A 123 1.92 -2.53 -4.05
C ILE A 123 2.66 -3.12 -2.85
N TRP A 124 1.95 -3.40 -1.76
CA TRP A 124 2.43 -4.35 -0.74
C TRP A 124 1.61 -5.64 -0.75
N VAL A 125 2.28 -6.74 -0.41
CA VAL A 125 1.70 -8.08 -0.27
C VAL A 125 1.89 -8.52 1.18
N GLU A 126 0.77 -8.67 1.88
CA GLU A 126 0.72 -9.14 3.25
C GLU A 126 0.54 -10.67 3.26
N LEU A 127 1.41 -11.38 3.97
CA LEU A 127 1.34 -12.84 4.08
C LEU A 127 0.76 -13.27 5.44
N LYS A 128 -0.25 -14.14 5.40
CA LYS A 128 -0.86 -14.79 6.56
C LYS A 128 -0.89 -16.31 6.39
N LYS A 129 -0.89 -17.03 7.53
CA LYS A 129 -0.62 -18.48 7.61
C LYS A 129 -1.84 -19.31 7.22
N ASP A 130 -3.04 -18.79 7.45
CA ASP A 130 -4.28 -19.54 7.32
C ASP A 130 -5.40 -18.72 6.69
N GLY A 131 -6.05 -19.27 5.66
CA GLY A 131 -7.14 -18.61 4.92
C GLY A 131 -8.50 -18.58 5.61
N LYS A 132 -8.63 -19.16 6.81
CA LYS A 132 -9.86 -19.17 7.61
C LYS A 132 -9.70 -18.31 8.87
N THR A 133 -8.64 -18.49 9.64
CA THR A 133 -8.41 -17.75 10.89
C THR A 133 -7.87 -16.36 10.65
N ASP A 134 -7.03 -16.19 9.62
CA ASP A 134 -6.31 -14.94 9.39
C ASP A 134 -7.00 -14.07 8.32
N ASP A 135 -8.18 -14.48 7.85
CA ASP A 135 -9.04 -13.70 6.97
C ASP A 135 -9.94 -12.79 7.81
N PRO A 136 -9.71 -11.47 7.79
CA PRO A 136 -10.51 -10.55 8.57
C PRO A 136 -11.90 -10.26 7.96
N PHE A 137 -12.20 -10.80 6.79
CA PHE A 137 -13.45 -10.58 6.06
C PHE A 137 -14.26 -11.87 5.93
N ASP A 138 -15.57 -11.74 5.79
CA ASP A 138 -16.50 -12.85 5.56
C ASP A 138 -17.26 -12.66 4.25
N ASP A 139 -17.20 -13.64 3.37
CA ASP A 139 -17.90 -13.57 2.08
C ASP A 139 -19.35 -14.06 2.17
N ASP A 140 -19.79 -14.57 3.34
CA ASP A 140 -21.16 -15.00 3.57
C ASP A 140 -22.12 -13.80 3.59
N ASP A 141 -23.07 -13.79 2.64
CA ASP A 141 -24.06 -12.73 2.47
C ASP A 141 -25.04 -12.63 3.66
N ASP A 142 -25.15 -13.67 4.49
CA ASP A 142 -25.96 -13.68 5.71
C ASP A 142 -25.22 -13.02 6.91
N SER A 143 -23.96 -12.60 6.72
CA SER A 143 -23.10 -12.05 7.76
C SER A 143 -22.62 -10.63 7.44
N THR A 144 -22.06 -9.94 8.44
CA THR A 144 -21.36 -8.67 8.16
C THR A 144 -20.02 -8.98 7.50
N PHE A 145 -19.75 -8.33 6.38
CA PHE A 145 -18.49 -8.50 5.64
C PHE A 145 -17.24 -8.29 6.51
N GLU A 146 -17.31 -7.36 7.47
CA GLU A 146 -16.30 -7.18 8.51
C GLU A 146 -16.51 -8.17 9.66
N VAL A 147 -15.50 -8.99 9.98
CA VAL A 147 -15.60 -9.95 11.09
C VAL A 147 -15.03 -9.36 12.38
N LYS A 148 -15.92 -9.06 13.33
CA LYS A 148 -15.60 -8.41 14.61
C LYS A 148 -15.12 -9.42 15.65
N THR A 149 -13.81 -9.65 15.68
CA THR A 149 -13.14 -10.41 16.75
C THR A 149 -11.82 -9.74 17.04
N GLU A 150 -11.37 -9.74 18.30
CA GLU A 150 -10.11 -9.07 18.69
C GLU A 150 -8.92 -9.45 17.80
N TYR A 151 -8.83 -10.73 17.42
CA TYR A 151 -7.77 -11.22 16.53
C TYR A 151 -7.87 -10.67 15.11
N LYS A 152 -9.07 -10.68 14.50
CA LYS A 152 -9.29 -10.19 13.14
C LYS A 152 -9.23 -8.67 13.06
N ASP A 153 -9.76 -7.98 14.07
CA ASP A 153 -9.64 -6.53 14.23
C ASP A 153 -8.16 -6.12 14.27
N LYS A 154 -7.30 -6.90 14.93
CA LYS A 154 -5.85 -6.66 14.93
C LYS A 154 -5.23 -6.78 13.53
N ILE A 155 -5.65 -7.76 12.74
CA ILE A 155 -5.20 -7.93 11.35
C ILE A 155 -5.68 -6.75 10.49
N GLN A 156 -6.94 -6.34 10.62
CA GLN A 156 -7.47 -5.19 9.87
C GLN A 156 -6.75 -3.89 10.24
N ARG A 157 -6.56 -3.63 11.54
CA ARG A 157 -5.81 -2.46 12.01
C ARG A 157 -4.40 -2.43 11.44
N GLN A 158 -3.72 -3.57 11.36
CA GLN A 158 -2.41 -3.67 10.74
C GLN A 158 -2.44 -3.30 9.25
N LEU A 159 -3.40 -3.82 8.48
CA LEU A 159 -3.58 -3.47 7.07
C LEU A 159 -3.86 -1.97 6.88
N ILE A 160 -4.75 -1.41 7.72
CA ILE A 160 -5.06 0.02 7.72
C ILE A 160 -3.82 0.85 8.05
N THR A 161 -3.02 0.46 9.05
CA THR A 161 -1.79 1.16 9.42
C THR A 161 -0.79 1.20 8.26
N HIS A 162 -0.60 0.09 7.55
CA HIS A 162 0.25 0.07 6.34
C HIS A 162 -0.29 0.98 5.26
N ALA A 163 -1.61 0.94 5.02
CA ALA A 163 -2.25 1.78 4.02
C ALA A 163 -2.15 3.27 4.37
N VAL A 164 -2.40 3.67 5.62
CA VAL A 164 -2.22 5.05 6.11
C VAL A 164 -0.79 5.52 5.91
N SER A 165 0.20 4.68 6.28
CA SER A 165 1.61 5.00 6.09
C SER A 165 1.96 5.23 4.61
N ALA A 166 1.47 4.39 3.71
CA ALA A 166 1.67 4.54 2.28
C ALA A 166 0.90 5.75 1.68
N MET A 167 -0.25 6.13 2.26
CA MET A 167 -1.02 7.33 1.89
C MET A 167 -0.35 8.63 2.36
N ASN A 168 0.76 8.56 3.11
CA ASN A 168 1.63 9.71 3.33
C ASN A 168 2.47 10.05 2.09
N GLN A 169 2.29 9.33 0.99
CA GLN A 169 2.79 9.71 -0.33
C GLN A 169 1.68 10.40 -1.15
N GLN A 170 2.04 11.05 -2.25
CA GLN A 170 1.08 11.69 -3.15
C GLN A 170 0.27 10.65 -3.95
N ARG A 171 -0.80 10.16 -3.31
CA ARG A 171 -1.66 9.08 -3.78
C ARG A 171 -3.13 9.47 -3.68
N THR A 172 -3.88 9.17 -4.72
CA THR A 172 -5.35 9.22 -4.72
C THR A 172 -5.95 7.93 -4.17
N HIS A 173 -5.27 6.80 -4.44
CA HIS A 173 -5.62 5.48 -3.95
C HIS A 173 -4.39 4.56 -3.94
N LEU A 174 -4.51 3.37 -3.35
CA LEU A 174 -3.47 2.35 -3.27
C LEU A 174 -4.06 0.97 -3.50
N TYR A 175 -3.19 0.01 -3.83
CA TYR A 175 -3.55 -1.40 -3.92
C TYR A 175 -2.65 -2.26 -3.04
N SER A 176 -3.23 -3.32 -2.48
CA SER A 176 -2.50 -4.35 -1.76
C SER A 176 -3.08 -5.73 -2.01
N VAL A 177 -2.29 -6.76 -1.71
CA VAL A 177 -2.73 -8.15 -1.77
C VAL A 177 -2.58 -8.79 -0.40
N LEU A 178 -3.67 -9.34 0.13
CA LEU A 178 -3.63 -10.19 1.31
C LEU A 178 -3.57 -11.65 0.85
N VAL A 179 -2.44 -12.32 1.05
CA VAL A 179 -2.26 -13.74 0.74
C VAL A 179 -2.34 -14.54 2.02
N MET A 180 -3.26 -15.49 2.08
CA MET A 180 -3.51 -16.36 3.21
C MET A 180 -3.34 -17.82 2.77
N HIS A 181 -2.10 -18.33 2.88
CA HIS A 181 -1.69 -19.61 2.30
C HIS A 181 -2.01 -19.70 0.79
N ARG A 182 -2.99 -20.54 0.40
CA ARG A 182 -3.41 -20.73 -1.00
C ARG A 182 -4.49 -19.74 -1.45
N PHE A 183 -5.00 -18.92 -0.54
CA PHE A 183 -6.07 -17.97 -0.82
C PHE A 183 -5.52 -16.56 -0.90
N ALA A 184 -6.22 -15.68 -1.60
CA ALA A 184 -5.92 -14.25 -1.58
C ALA A 184 -7.18 -13.39 -1.62
N ARG A 185 -6.99 -12.12 -1.25
CA ARG A 185 -7.90 -11.00 -1.51
C ARG A 185 -7.10 -9.86 -2.12
N LEU A 186 -7.68 -9.20 -3.12
CA LEU A 186 -7.18 -7.93 -3.63
C LEU A 186 -7.88 -6.80 -2.87
N ILE A 187 -7.12 -5.75 -2.55
CA ILE A 187 -7.64 -4.64 -1.75
C ILE A 187 -7.25 -3.33 -2.44
N ARG A 188 -8.22 -2.44 -2.59
CA ARG A 188 -8.03 -1.05 -3.01
C ARG A 188 -8.37 -0.14 -1.84
N TRP A 189 -7.48 0.79 -1.56
CA TRP A 189 -7.61 1.77 -0.48
C TRP A 189 -7.73 3.17 -1.06
N ASP A 190 -8.64 3.97 -0.57
CA ASP A 190 -8.68 5.41 -0.87
C ASP A 190 -9.07 6.20 0.37
N ARG A 191 -9.13 7.53 0.25
CA ARG A 191 -9.49 8.41 1.37
C ARG A 191 -10.94 8.25 1.84
N SER A 192 -11.81 7.61 1.03
CA SER A 192 -13.22 7.38 1.32
C SER A 192 -13.48 6.00 1.93
N GLY A 193 -12.55 5.05 1.79
CA GLY A 193 -12.64 3.75 2.42
C GLY A 193 -11.82 2.66 1.74
N THR A 194 -12.29 1.43 1.89
CA THR A 194 -11.58 0.23 1.46
C THR A 194 -12.51 -0.66 0.66
N VAL A 195 -12.06 -1.08 -0.52
CA VAL A 195 -12.74 -2.08 -1.36
C VAL A 195 -11.92 -3.35 -1.33
N VAL A 196 -12.57 -4.47 -1.00
CA VAL A 196 -11.93 -5.78 -0.86
C VAL A 196 -12.66 -6.79 -1.75
N THR A 197 -11.90 -7.62 -2.46
CA THR A 197 -12.53 -8.67 -3.27
C THR A 197 -13.06 -9.81 -2.42
N ASP A 198 -13.93 -10.64 -3.00
CA ASP A 198 -14.14 -12.02 -2.53
C ASP A 198 -12.81 -12.74 -2.28
N LYS A 199 -12.80 -13.75 -1.40
CA LYS A 199 -11.64 -14.63 -1.25
C LYS A 199 -11.59 -15.62 -2.42
N PHE A 200 -10.42 -15.75 -3.05
CA PHE A 200 -10.21 -16.72 -4.12
C PHE A 200 -9.04 -17.64 -3.85
N ASP A 201 -9.12 -18.86 -4.39
CA ASP A 201 -8.04 -19.86 -4.36
C ASP A 201 -7.09 -19.60 -5.53
N ILE A 202 -5.86 -19.19 -5.22
CA ILE A 202 -4.84 -18.77 -6.19
C ILE A 202 -4.50 -19.93 -7.15
N LYS A 203 -4.58 -21.18 -6.70
CA LYS A 203 -4.30 -22.34 -7.57
C LYS A 203 -5.44 -22.63 -8.53
N LYS A 204 -6.68 -22.43 -8.09
CA LYS A 204 -7.88 -22.74 -8.89
C LYS A 204 -8.21 -21.64 -9.89
N ASN A 205 -7.98 -20.39 -9.49
CA ASN A 205 -8.26 -19.20 -10.28
C ASN A 205 -6.97 -18.37 -10.44
N PRO A 206 -5.91 -18.92 -11.08
CA PRO A 206 -4.63 -18.24 -11.22
C PRO A 206 -4.70 -16.92 -12.00
N GLU A 207 -5.67 -16.81 -12.90
CA GLU A 207 -5.95 -15.62 -13.70
C GLU A 207 -6.23 -14.39 -12.83
N ILE A 208 -6.87 -14.54 -11.66
CA ILE A 208 -7.25 -13.38 -10.85
C ILE A 208 -6.01 -12.65 -10.32
N LEU A 209 -5.06 -13.37 -9.72
CA LEU A 209 -3.83 -12.78 -9.19
C LEU A 209 -2.85 -12.41 -10.31
N GLY A 210 -2.78 -13.23 -11.36
CA GLY A 210 -1.93 -12.98 -12.53
C GLY A 210 -2.34 -11.71 -13.27
N GLU A 211 -3.62 -11.57 -13.61
CA GLU A 211 -4.18 -10.40 -14.29
C GLU A 211 -4.07 -9.15 -13.44
N PHE A 212 -4.33 -9.22 -12.13
CA PHE A 212 -4.15 -8.06 -11.24
C PHE A 212 -2.75 -7.47 -11.35
N PHE A 213 -1.72 -8.31 -11.17
CA PHE A 213 -0.34 -7.86 -11.24
C PHE A 213 0.06 -7.41 -12.65
N TRP A 214 -0.40 -8.11 -13.68
CA TRP A 214 -0.15 -7.76 -15.07
C TRP A 214 -0.80 -6.43 -15.45
N GLN A 215 -2.09 -6.24 -15.16
CA GLN A 215 -2.81 -5.00 -15.43
C GLN A 215 -2.18 -3.85 -14.68
N PHE A 216 -1.86 -4.03 -13.40
CA PHE A 216 -1.18 -3.02 -12.60
C PHE A 216 0.15 -2.60 -13.21
N ALA A 217 0.99 -3.55 -13.64
CA ALA A 217 2.29 -3.24 -14.24
C ALA A 217 2.19 -2.52 -15.60
N HIS A 218 1.07 -2.69 -16.31
CA HIS A 218 0.80 -2.04 -17.60
C HIS A 218 -0.09 -0.78 -17.48
N ALA A 219 -0.51 -0.43 -16.26
CA ALA A 219 -1.29 0.75 -15.97
C ALA A 219 -0.43 2.03 -15.97
N THR A 220 -1.05 3.20 -16.15
CA THR A 220 -0.36 4.49 -15.90
C THR A 220 -0.12 4.69 -14.41
N ASP A 221 0.79 5.60 -14.05
CA ASP A 221 1.00 5.97 -12.64
C ASP A 221 -0.29 6.49 -11.97
N GLU A 222 -1.12 7.21 -12.72
CA GLU A 222 -2.44 7.69 -12.27
C GLU A 222 -3.39 6.55 -11.93
N VAL A 223 -3.46 5.52 -12.79
CA VAL A 223 -4.28 4.31 -12.54
C VAL A 223 -3.71 3.46 -11.41
N GLN A 224 -2.39 3.48 -11.19
CA GLN A 224 -1.75 2.91 -10.00
C GLN A 224 -1.99 3.73 -8.73
N GLY A 225 -2.68 4.87 -8.85
CA GLY A 225 -3.12 5.71 -7.75
C GLY A 225 -2.19 6.84 -7.37
N PHE A 226 -1.19 7.20 -8.20
CA PHE A 226 -0.47 8.47 -8.02
C PHE A 226 -1.37 9.65 -8.32
N ASP A 227 -1.16 10.73 -7.58
CA ASP A 227 -1.82 12.01 -7.86
C ASP A 227 -1.03 12.79 -8.93
N PRO A 228 -1.55 12.93 -10.16
CA PRO A 228 -0.85 13.66 -11.23
C PRO A 228 -0.82 15.17 -11.00
N THR A 229 -1.64 15.70 -10.08
CA THR A 229 -1.67 17.13 -9.76
C THR A 229 -0.53 17.55 -8.85
N ALA A 230 0.17 16.56 -8.29
CA ALA A 230 1.11 16.75 -7.22
C ALA A 230 2.55 16.72 -7.77
N GLN A 231 3.34 17.74 -7.47
CA GLN A 231 4.68 17.93 -8.04
C GLN A 231 5.76 17.96 -6.96
N LEU A 232 6.88 17.30 -7.24
CA LEU A 232 8.06 17.35 -6.38
C LEU A 232 8.65 18.76 -6.38
N VAL A 233 8.75 19.34 -5.20
CA VAL A 233 9.41 20.63 -4.99
C VAL A 233 10.92 20.41 -5.03
N LYS A 234 11.62 21.08 -5.96
CA LYS A 234 13.06 20.88 -6.14
C LYS A 234 13.88 21.69 -5.12
N PRO A 235 15.05 21.20 -4.66
CA PRO A 235 15.93 21.90 -3.72
C PRO A 235 16.30 23.33 -4.11
N SER A 236 16.31 23.64 -5.41
CA SER A 236 16.66 24.96 -5.94
C SER A 236 15.52 25.98 -5.91
N THR A 237 14.34 25.63 -5.41
CA THR A 237 13.15 26.50 -5.45
C THR A 237 12.97 27.24 -4.13
N ALA A 238 12.39 28.45 -4.19
CA ALA A 238 12.03 29.22 -3.00
C ALA A 238 11.07 28.44 -2.08
N LEU A 239 10.16 27.66 -2.67
CA LEU A 239 9.25 26.78 -1.92
C LEU A 239 10.02 25.74 -1.08
N TYR A 240 11.08 25.13 -1.62
CA TYR A 240 11.90 24.17 -0.86
C TYR A 240 12.62 24.85 0.31
N GLN A 241 13.17 26.04 0.10
CA GLN A 241 13.84 26.80 1.15
C GLN A 241 12.87 27.20 2.26
N LEU A 242 11.67 27.64 1.88
CA LEU A 242 10.61 27.97 2.82
C LEU A 242 10.17 26.73 3.63
N MET A 243 10.10 25.55 3.00
CA MET A 243 9.83 24.31 3.72
C MET A 243 10.92 24.00 4.76
N ASP A 244 12.19 24.19 4.42
CA ASP A 244 13.32 23.94 5.32
C ASP A 244 13.30 24.91 6.51
N GLU A 245 13.12 26.21 6.25
CA GLU A 245 12.97 27.24 7.30
C GLU A 245 11.83 26.89 8.25
N LYS A 246 10.67 26.54 7.70
CA LYS A 246 9.47 26.25 8.48
C LYS A 246 9.50 24.92 9.21
N ALA A 247 10.29 23.95 8.75
CA ALA A 247 10.51 22.70 9.47
C ALA A 247 11.37 22.90 10.73
N GLU A 248 12.19 23.94 10.76
CA GLU A 248 13.04 24.32 11.90
C GLU A 248 12.28 25.16 12.95
N GLU A 249 11.17 25.79 12.57
CA GLU A 249 10.27 26.48 13.49
C GLU A 249 9.48 25.48 14.35
N GLU A 250 9.68 25.50 15.67
CA GLU A 250 8.77 24.80 16.59
C GLU A 250 7.42 25.51 16.59
N LEU A 251 6.48 24.98 15.80
CA LEU A 251 5.11 25.47 15.83
C LEU A 251 4.43 25.06 17.16
N PRO A 252 3.76 25.99 17.86
CA PRO A 252 2.92 25.63 18.98
C PRO A 252 1.82 24.68 18.49
N TYR A 253 1.59 23.60 19.23
CA TYR A 253 0.47 22.69 18.94
C TYR A 253 -0.83 23.48 19.12
N VAL A 254 -1.57 23.69 18.04
CA VAL A 254 -2.91 24.29 18.07
C VAL A 254 -3.87 23.31 17.41
N GLU A 255 -4.77 22.74 18.20
CA GLU A 255 -5.91 21.95 17.73
C GLU A 255 -6.85 22.85 16.95
N PHE A 256 -6.74 22.87 15.62
CA PHE A 256 -7.74 23.49 14.75
C PHE A 256 -8.70 22.42 14.23
N GLN A 257 -9.95 22.54 14.65
CA GLN A 257 -11.07 21.79 14.10
C GLN A 257 -11.47 22.44 12.76
N LEU A 258 -10.97 21.91 11.64
CA LEU A 258 -11.29 22.41 10.31
C LEU A 258 -12.59 21.76 9.80
N ASP A 259 -13.68 22.52 9.85
CA ASP A 259 -14.91 22.21 9.14
C ASP A 259 -14.75 22.59 7.65
N GLY A 260 -14.54 21.60 6.79
CA GLY A 260 -14.59 21.76 5.33
C GLY A 260 -13.31 21.35 4.60
N CYS A 261 -13.48 20.80 3.39
CA CYS A 261 -12.38 20.37 2.51
C CYS A 261 -11.48 21.55 2.12
N VAL A 262 -10.35 21.68 2.79
CA VAL A 262 -9.24 22.52 2.35
C VAL A 262 -8.36 21.67 1.42
N CYS A 263 -8.16 22.10 0.18
CA CYS A 263 -7.11 21.55 -0.68
C CYS A 263 -5.75 21.91 -0.08
N ILE A 264 -5.24 21.03 0.76
CA ILE A 264 -3.91 21.13 1.35
C ILE A 264 -2.90 20.85 0.23
N ILE A 265 -2.14 21.87 -0.20
CA ILE A 265 -0.97 21.71 -1.06
C ILE A 265 0.08 20.91 -0.27
N CYS A 266 0.04 19.58 -0.29
CA CYS A 266 1.06 18.75 0.36
C CYS A 266 2.42 18.99 -0.30
N LEU A 267 3.22 19.90 0.25
CA LEU A 267 4.58 20.17 -0.19
C LEU A 267 5.48 19.02 0.28
N MET A 268 6.07 18.27 -0.64
CA MET A 268 6.91 17.11 -0.34
C MET A 268 8.40 17.41 -0.55
N ARG A 269 9.22 17.06 0.45
CA ARG A 269 10.69 17.04 0.39
C ARG A 269 11.14 15.59 0.20
N ASP A 270 11.97 15.34 -0.81
CA ASP A 270 12.52 14.01 -1.14
C ASP A 270 11.47 12.89 -1.33
N GLY A 271 10.22 13.25 -1.66
CA GLY A 271 9.15 12.27 -1.92
C GLY A 271 8.45 11.69 -0.68
N CYS A 272 8.72 12.21 0.53
CA CYS A 272 8.08 11.76 1.77
C CYS A 272 7.39 12.93 2.51
N ILE A 273 6.16 12.73 2.99
CA ILE A 273 5.53 13.60 4.00
C ILE A 273 6.13 13.21 5.36
N ARG A 274 7.08 14.00 5.88
CA ARG A 274 7.54 13.83 7.27
C ARG A 274 6.55 14.50 8.22
N HIS A 275 6.05 13.74 9.19
CA HIS A 275 5.16 14.19 10.28
C HIS A 275 3.92 15.00 9.84
N ILE A 276 2.82 14.27 9.62
CA ILE A 276 1.51 14.82 9.26
C ILE A 276 0.95 15.81 10.28
N ASP A 277 1.32 15.71 11.57
CA ASP A 277 0.77 16.61 12.58
C ASP A 277 1.29 18.05 12.47
N ARG A 278 2.38 18.30 11.74
CA ARG A 278 2.97 19.65 11.59
C ARG A 278 2.90 20.23 10.17
N CYS A 279 2.84 19.41 9.13
CA CYS A 279 2.83 19.91 7.75
C CYS A 279 1.50 20.56 7.33
N ILE A 280 0.36 20.12 7.90
CA ILE A 280 -0.96 20.70 7.58
C ILE A 280 -1.06 22.16 8.04
N CYS A 281 -0.45 22.50 9.18
CA CYS A 281 -0.45 23.87 9.70
C CYS A 281 0.28 24.86 8.80
N LEU A 282 1.30 24.42 8.06
CA LEU A 282 2.14 25.31 7.25
C LEU A 282 1.40 25.92 6.06
N ILE A 283 0.52 25.14 5.42
CA ILE A 283 -0.11 25.51 4.16
C ILE A 283 -1.26 26.50 4.39
N ASN A 284 -1.96 26.40 5.52
CA ASN A 284 -2.98 27.38 5.90
C ASN A 284 -2.38 28.75 6.29
N TYR A 285 -1.13 28.79 6.74
CA TYR A 285 -0.47 30.03 7.11
C TYR A 285 0.03 30.81 5.88
N ILE A 286 0.56 30.13 4.87
CA ILE A 286 1.09 30.77 3.64
C ILE A 286 -0.02 31.31 2.73
N ILE A 287 -1.24 30.76 2.79
CA ILE A 287 -2.36 31.21 1.94
C ILE A 287 -3.08 32.44 2.53
N ASN A 288 -2.87 32.75 3.82
CA ASN A 288 -3.56 33.84 4.52
C ASN A 288 -2.68 35.04 4.92
N ASP A 289 -1.39 35.06 4.53
CA ASP A 289 -0.49 36.23 4.60
C ASP A 289 -0.19 36.75 3.19
#